data_AF-A0A382VLH2-F1
#
_entry.id   AF-A0A382VLH2-F1
#
_cell.length_a   1.000
_cell.length_b   1.000
_cell.length_c   1.000
_cell.angle_alpha   90.00
_cell.angle_beta   90.00
_cell.angle_gamma   90.00
#
_symmetry.space_group_name_H-M   'P 1'
#
loop_
_entity.id
_entity.type
_entity.pdbx_description
1 polymer ?
#
loop_
_entity_poly.entity_id
_entity_poly.type
_entity_poly.pdbx_seq_one_letter_code
_entity_poly.pdbx_strand_id
1 'polypeptide(L)' 'MSKTKYIFLNGLIDLAQSRLGSKIVYRTDEFFAPAKRIINPWSPIFKEGVFDKHGKWMDGW' A
#
# COMPACT_ATOMS: atom_id res chain seq x y z
N MET A 1 4.27 -22.74 0.79
CA MET A 1 4.43 -21.46 0.05
C MET A 1 5.65 -20.74 0.59
N SER A 2 6.71 -20.63 -0.22
CA SER A 2 7.89 -19.85 0.14
C SER A 2 7.45 -18.40 0.40
N LYS A 3 7.58 -17.93 1.65
CA LYS A 3 7.31 -16.53 1.99
C LYS A 3 8.47 -15.72 1.42
N THR A 4 8.33 -15.22 0.19
CA THR A 4 9.29 -14.28 -0.40
C THR A 4 9.48 -13.12 0.57
N LYS A 5 10.57 -13.14 1.34
CA LYS A 5 10.77 -12.26 2.50
C LYS A 5 10.98 -10.80 2.08
N TYR A 6 11.44 -10.58 0.85
CA TYR A 6 11.77 -9.27 0.28
C TYR A 6 11.42 -9.21 -1.21
N ILE A 7 10.89 -8.08 -1.67
CA ILE A 7 10.59 -7.84 -3.09
C ILE A 7 11.70 -6.99 -3.69
N PHE A 8 12.27 -7.47 -4.78
CA PHE A 8 13.28 -6.76 -5.57
C PHE A 8 12.66 -6.30 -6.89
N LEU A 9 12.91 -5.06 -7.27
CA LEU A 9 12.53 -4.46 -8.55
C LEU A 9 13.81 -4.19 -9.36
N ASN A 10 13.99 -4.89 -10.48
CA ASN A 10 15.16 -4.76 -11.37
C ASN A 10 16.51 -4.95 -10.65
N GLY A 11 16.60 -5.90 -9.72
CA GLY A 11 17.81 -6.17 -8.94
C GLY A 11 18.05 -5.19 -7.79
N LEU A 12 17.20 -4.19 -7.60
CA LEU A 12 17.22 -3.25 -6.47
C LEU A 12 16.11 -3.57 -5.48
N ILE A 13 16.24 -3.10 -4.25
CA ILE A 13 15.19 -3.21 -3.22
C ILE A 13 14.49 -1.87 -3.05
N ASP A 14 13.16 -1.88 -3.05
CA ASP A 14 12.38 -0.70 -2.69
C ASP A 14 12.43 -0.52 -1.16
N LEU A 15 13.16 0.49 -0.69
CA LEU A 15 13.26 0.81 0.74
C LEU A 15 11.98 1.39 1.31
N ALA A 16 11.07 1.92 0.48
CA ALA A 16 9.82 2.50 0.96
C ALA A 16 8.83 1.40 1.44
N GLN A 17 9.00 0.16 1.01
CA GLN A 17 8.04 -0.90 1.32
C GLN A 17 7.87 -1.13 2.84
N SER A 18 6.62 -1.19 3.28
CA SER A 18 6.22 -1.36 4.69
C SER A 18 6.84 -2.58 5.38
N ARG A 19 7.16 -3.64 4.62
CA ARG A 19 7.77 -4.88 5.15
C ARG A 19 9.19 -4.72 5.68
N LEU A 20 9.90 -3.66 5.27
CA LEU A 20 11.23 -3.31 5.78
C LEU A 20 11.18 -2.44 7.03
N GLY A 21 9.98 -2.13 7.54
CA GLY A 21 9.78 -1.27 8.70
C GLY A 21 9.57 0.20 8.36
N SER A 22 9.52 0.55 7.07
CA SER A 22 9.17 1.90 6.59
C SER A 22 7.76 2.30 7.02
N LYS A 23 7.60 3.56 7.40
CA LYS A 23 6.36 4.11 7.98
C LYS A 23 6.05 5.48 7.39
N ILE A 24 4.77 5.76 7.21
CA ILE A 24 4.29 7.12 6.93
C ILE A 24 4.44 7.94 8.22
N VAL A 25 5.22 9.02 8.16
CA VAL A 25 5.48 9.90 9.31
C VAL A 25 4.49 11.07 9.40
N TYR A 26 3.96 11.51 8.25
CA TYR A 26 3.02 12.62 8.15
C TYR A 26 2.14 12.44 6.91
N ARG A 27 0.90 12.94 6.98
CA ARG A 27 -0.01 13.08 5.84
C ARG A 27 -1.00 14.22 6.09
N THR A 28 -1.51 14.82 5.03
CA THR A 28 -2.45 15.95 5.10
C THR A 28 -3.90 15.53 5.32
N ASP A 29 -4.33 14.42 4.71
CA ASP A 29 -5.68 13.86 4.81
C ASP A 29 -5.63 12.34 4.55
N GLU A 30 -6.69 11.57 4.83
CA GLU A 30 -6.85 10.13 4.47
C GLU A 30 -8.34 9.80 4.21
N PHE A 31 -9.10 10.74 3.63
CA PHE A 31 -10.56 10.62 3.56
C PHE A 31 -11.04 9.38 2.81
N PHE A 32 -10.57 9.18 1.57
CA PHE A 32 -10.99 8.05 0.74
C PHE A 32 -10.18 6.77 0.99
N ALA A 33 -8.90 6.90 1.36
CA ALA A 33 -8.08 5.75 1.69
C ALA A 33 -6.91 6.08 2.64
N PRO A 34 -6.37 5.08 3.35
CA PRO A 34 -5.21 5.28 4.22
C PRO A 34 -3.88 5.39 3.45
N ALA A 35 -3.07 6.40 3.77
CA ALA A 35 -1.74 6.65 3.21
C ALA A 35 -0.78 5.46 3.31
N LYS A 36 -0.95 4.62 4.35
CA LYS A 36 -0.16 3.39 4.53
C LYS A 36 -0.27 2.39 3.36
N ARG A 37 -1.29 2.49 2.50
CA ARG A 37 -1.44 1.59 1.34
C ARG A 37 -0.44 1.90 0.23
N ILE A 38 0.03 3.15 0.09
CA ILE A 38 1.02 3.51 -0.94
C ILE A 38 2.34 2.74 -0.78
N ILE A 39 2.76 2.49 0.45
CA ILE A 39 4.00 1.75 0.76
C ILE A 39 3.80 0.23 0.81
N ASN A 40 2.66 -0.26 0.32
CA ASN A 40 2.42 -1.69 0.16
C ASN A 40 3.11 -2.17 -1.11
N PRO A 41 4.06 -3.13 -1.05
CA PRO A 41 4.82 -3.53 -2.23
C PRO A 41 4.06 -4.49 -3.16
N TRP A 42 2.80 -4.80 -2.85
CA TRP A 42 1.94 -5.64 -3.69
C TRP A 42 1.24 -4.80 -4.76
N SER A 43 0.91 -5.42 -5.89
CA SER A 43 0.14 -4.76 -6.95
C SER A 43 -1.19 -4.25 -6.40
N PRO A 44 -1.63 -3.05 -6.83
CA PRO A 44 -2.88 -2.47 -6.36
C PRO A 44 -4.08 -3.32 -6.80
N ILE A 45 -5.06 -3.44 -5.92
CA ILE A 45 -6.28 -4.21 -6.15
C ILE A 45 -7.44 -3.27 -6.46
N PHE A 46 -8.19 -3.59 -7.51
CA PHE A 46 -9.48 -2.98 -7.75
C PHE A 46 -10.59 -3.89 -7.22
N LYS A 47 -11.53 -3.33 -6.46
CA LYS A 47 -12.69 -4.06 -5.95
C LYS A 47 -13.97 -3.43 -6.47
N GLU A 48 -14.60 -4.11 -7.43
CA GLU A 48 -15.86 -3.65 -8.01
C GLU A 48 -16.98 -3.67 -6.95
N GLY A 49 -17.79 -2.61 -6.92
CA GLY A 49 -18.93 -2.51 -6.01
C GLY A 49 -18.59 -2.36 -4.53
N VAL A 50 -17.31 -2.20 -4.15
CA VAL A 50 -16.92 -2.06 -2.74
C VAL A 50 -16.83 -0.59 -2.35
N PHE A 51 -17.63 -0.22 -1.35
CA PHE A 51 -17.69 1.10 -0.77
C PHE A 51 -17.56 1.01 0.75
N ASP A 52 -16.95 2.01 1.36
CA ASP A 52 -16.99 2.24 2.80
C ASP A 52 -17.71 3.56 3.10
N LYS A 53 -17.68 3.98 4.37
CA LYS A 53 -18.35 5.20 4.84
C LYS A 53 -17.85 6.50 4.17
N HIS A 54 -16.71 6.48 3.48
CA HIS A 54 -16.13 7.63 2.80
C HIS A 54 -16.21 7.52 1.27
N GLY A 55 -16.86 6.50 0.72
CA GLY A 55 -17.06 6.33 -0.71
C GLY A 55 -16.47 5.03 -1.23
N LYS A 56 -15.99 5.05 -2.48
CA LYS A 56 -15.43 3.84 -3.10
C LYS A 56 -14.15 3.42 -2.39
N TRP A 57 -14.01 2.13 -2.10
CA TRP A 57 -12.78 1.61 -1.53
C TRP A 57 -11.64 1.70 -2.54
N MET A 58 -10.51 2.29 -2.15
CA MET A 58 -9.33 2.46 -3.00
C MET A 58 -8.11 1.75 -2.42
N ASP A 59 -7.41 0.96 -3.22
CA ASP A 59 -6.09 0.42 -2.85
C ASP A 59 -4.99 1.45 -3.14
N GLY A 60 -5.01 2.52 -2.36
CA GLY A 60 -4.14 3.69 -2.50
C GLY A 60 -4.32 4.64 -1.33
N TRP A 61 -3.98 5.91 -1.54
CA TRP A 61 -4.21 7.01 -0.61
C TRP A 61 -5.14 8.02 -1.27
#